data_AF-A0A250KP35-F1
#
_entry.id   AF-A0A250KP35-F1
#
_cell.length_a   1.000
_cell.length_b   1.000
_cell.length_c   1.000
_cell.angle_alpha   90.00
_cell.angle_beta   90.00
_cell.angle_gamma   90.00
#
_symmetry.space_group_name_H-M   'P 1'
#
loop_
_entity.id
_entity.type
_entity.pdbx_description
1 polymer ?
#
loop_
_entity_poly.entity_id
_entity_poly.type
_entity_poly.pdbx_seq_one_letter_code
_entity_poly.pdbx_strand_id
1 'polypeptide(L)'
;MINIQLFENRQVRSHWDAEQEKWYFSIVDVVAILTDSPNPRKYWSVLKTRLKKEGSELATNCSQLKMQSADGKYYKTDVADTEQLLRP
;
A
#
# COMPACT_ATOMS: atom_id res chain seq x y z
N MET A 1 -16.51 -26.74 3.19
CA MET A 1 -16.84 -25.48 3.89
C MET A 1 -15.87 -24.42 3.38
N ILE A 2 -16.38 -23.37 2.75
CA ILE A 2 -15.57 -22.24 2.29
C ILE A 2 -15.26 -21.42 3.54
N ASN A 3 -14.00 -21.47 3.99
CA ASN A 3 -13.56 -20.77 5.19
C ASN A 3 -13.34 -19.29 4.83
N ILE A 4 -14.38 -18.47 4.97
CA ILE A 4 -14.28 -17.03 4.79
C ILE A 4 -13.55 -16.49 6.03
N GLN A 5 -12.25 -16.26 5.92
CA GLN A 5 -11.50 -15.56 6.95
C GLN A 5 -11.83 -14.08 6.87
N LEU A 6 -12.58 -13.55 7.85
CA LEU A 6 -12.68 -12.11 8.06
C LEU A 6 -11.30 -11.60 8.47
N PHE A 7 -10.63 -10.89 7.56
CA PHE A 7 -9.45 -10.08 7.90
C PHE A 7 -9.90 -9.00 8.88
N GLU A 8 -9.65 -9.24 10.16
CA GLU A 8 -10.02 -8.43 11.32
C GLU A 8 -10.00 -6.92 11.05
N ASN A 9 -11.15 -6.26 10.92
CA ASN A 9 -11.34 -4.80 11.02
C ASN A 9 -10.30 -3.89 10.33
N ARG A 10 -9.59 -4.42 9.32
CA ARG A 10 -8.37 -3.85 8.76
C ARG A 10 -8.77 -3.00 7.56
N GLN A 11 -8.92 -1.71 7.81
CA GLN A 11 -9.28 -0.74 6.78
C GLN A 11 -8.05 -0.35 5.97
N VAL A 12 -8.13 -0.47 4.64
CA VAL A 12 -7.15 0.07 3.70
C VAL A 12 -7.66 1.38 3.16
N ARG A 13 -6.85 2.44 3.22
CA ARG A 13 -7.19 3.68 2.53
C ARG A 13 -7.07 3.48 1.03
N SER A 14 -8.12 3.81 0.30
CA SER A 14 -8.18 3.78 -1.15
C SER A 14 -8.49 5.18 -1.71
N HIS A 15 -7.98 5.46 -2.90
CA HIS A 15 -8.27 6.66 -3.66
C HIS A 15 -8.64 6.26 -5.08
N TRP A 16 -9.77 6.76 -5.57
CA TRP A 16 -10.17 6.61 -6.96
C TRP A 16 -9.57 7.74 -7.78
N ASP A 17 -8.76 7.40 -8.78
CA ASP A 17 -8.27 8.33 -9.78
C ASP A 17 -9.18 8.28 -11.00
N ALA A 18 -9.92 9.36 -11.23
CA ALA A 18 -10.87 9.47 -12.33
C ALA A 18 -10.19 9.73 -13.69
N GLU A 19 -8.95 10.22 -13.72
CA GLU A 19 -8.22 10.46 -14.97
C GLU A 19 -7.69 9.15 -15.54
N GLN A 20 -7.24 8.24 -14.67
CA GLN A 20 -6.71 6.94 -15.07
C GLN A 20 -7.72 5.80 -14.93
N GLU A 21 -8.91 6.08 -14.37
CA GLU A 21 -9.94 5.09 -14.03
C GLU A 21 -9.38 3.92 -13.21
N LYS A 22 -8.50 4.24 -12.25
CA LYS A 22 -7.79 3.26 -11.41
C LYS A 22 -8.00 3.49 -9.93
N TRP A 23 -8.03 2.39 -9.18
CA TRP A 23 -7.98 2.41 -7.73
C TRP A 23 -6.53 2.38 -7.24
N TYR A 24 -6.19 3.36 -6.42
CA TYR A 24 -4.93 3.41 -5.69
C TYR A 24 -5.14 3.07 -4.23
N PHE A 25 -4.28 2.21 -3.69
CA PHE A 25 -4.33 1.76 -2.31
C PHE A 25 -3.09 2.18 -1.57
N SER A 26 -3.24 2.50 -0.28
CA SER A 26 -2.09 2.83 0.57
C SER A 26 -1.22 1.60 0.78
N ILE A 27 0.04 1.66 0.34
CA ILE A 27 0.99 0.56 0.51
C ILE A 27 1.28 0.32 1.99
N VAL A 28 1.33 1.39 2.80
CA VAL A 28 1.61 1.28 4.24
C VAL A 28 0.50 0.50 4.94
N ASP A 29 -0.76 0.72 4.56
CA ASP A 29 -1.89 0.00 5.14
C ASP A 29 -1.87 -1.46 4.70
N VAL A 30 -1.63 -1.73 3.41
CA VAL A 30 -1.47 -3.10 2.90
C VAL A 30 -0.33 -3.83 3.61
N VAL A 31 0.82 -3.18 3.78
CA VAL A 31 1.95 -3.75 4.53
C VAL A 31 1.57 -3.99 5.98
N ALA A 32 0.86 -3.07 6.64
CA ALA A 32 0.38 -3.27 8.01
C ALA A 32 -0.48 -4.53 8.11
N ILE A 33 -1.39 -4.71 7.14
CA ILE A 33 -2.29 -5.86 7.10
C ILE A 33 -1.53 -7.17 6.83
N LEU A 34 -0.59 -7.17 5.89
CA LEU A 34 0.11 -8.39 5.49
C LEU A 34 1.19 -8.81 6.48
N THR A 35 1.77 -7.85 7.22
CA THR A 35 2.95 -8.10 8.07
C THR A 35 2.65 -8.05 9.56
N ASP A 36 1.48 -7.54 9.97
CA ASP A 36 1.15 -7.24 11.37
C ASP A 36 2.25 -6.45 12.11
N SER A 37 3.05 -5.70 11.35
CA SER A 37 4.17 -4.97 11.91
C SER A 37 3.65 -3.80 12.75
N PRO A 38 4.18 -3.60 13.98
CA PRO A 38 3.83 -2.41 14.77
C PRO A 38 4.31 -1.11 14.10
N ASN A 39 5.23 -1.19 13.13
CA ASN A 39 5.78 -0.06 12.40
C ASN A 39 5.81 -0.32 10.88
N PRO A 40 4.64 -0.33 10.22
CA PRO A 40 4.52 -0.70 8.80
C PRO A 40 5.28 0.26 7.89
N ARG A 41 5.39 1.54 8.26
CA ARG A 41 6.17 2.55 7.52
C ARG A 41 7.67 2.22 7.48
N LYS A 42 8.23 1.76 8.61
CA LYS A 42 9.64 1.36 8.69
C LYS A 42 9.87 0.08 7.89
N TYR A 43 8.94 -0.87 8.00
CA TYR A 43 8.96 -2.09 7.21
C TYR A 43 8.97 -1.80 5.71
N TRP A 44 8.06 -0.93 5.25
CA TRP A 44 8.00 -0.48 3.86
C TRP A 44 9.30 0.19 3.40
N SER A 45 9.91 1.05 4.21
CA SER A 45 11.20 1.66 3.87
C SER A 45 12.30 0.63 3.64
N VAL A 46 12.36 -0.42 4.46
CA VAL A 46 13.33 -1.52 4.31
C VAL A 46 13.01 -2.34 3.07
N LEU A 47 11.73 -2.66 2.85
CA LEU A 47 11.26 -3.40 1.68
C LEU A 47 11.60 -2.65 0.38
N LYS A 48 11.39 -1.33 0.34
CA LYS A 48 11.74 -0.48 -0.81
C LYS A 48 13.23 -0.53 -1.12
N THR A 49 14.10 -0.52 -0.10
CA THR A 49 15.55 -0.68 -0.28
C THR A 49 15.90 -2.07 -0.83
N ARG A 50 15.25 -3.13 -0.35
CA ARG A 50 15.45 -4.50 -0.86
C ARG A 50 14.99 -4.63 -2.32
N LEU A 51 13.80 -4.13 -2.64
CA LEU A 51 13.26 -4.11 -4.00
C LEU A 51 14.15 -3.32 -4.96
N LYS A 52 14.70 -2.18 -4.54
CA LYS A 52 15.70 -1.43 -5.35
C LYS A 52 16.96 -2.25 -5.60
N LYS A 53 17.43 -3.00 -4.59
CA LYS A 53 18.60 -3.86 -4.70
C LYS A 53 18.35 -5.05 -5.64
N GLU A 54 17.13 -5.55 -5.69
CA GLU A 54 16.68 -6.60 -6.61
C GLU A 54 16.43 -6.08 -8.04
N GLY A 55 16.58 -4.77 -8.29
CA GLY A 55 16.29 -4.15 -9.58
C GLY A 55 14.80 -4.07 -9.90
N SER A 56 13.93 -4.16 -8.89
CA SER A 56 12.48 -4.12 -9.08
C SER A 56 11.99 -2.70 -9.37
N GLU A 57 11.38 -2.52 -10.54
CA GLU A 57 10.77 -1.26 -10.99
C GLU A 57 9.66 -0.74 -10.06
N LEU A 58 9.07 -1.60 -9.22
CA LEU A 58 8.06 -1.22 -8.22
C LEU A 58 8.60 -0.21 -7.21
N ALA A 59 9.88 -0.28 -6.85
CA ALA A 59 10.47 0.67 -5.92
C ALA A 59 10.75 2.04 -6.55
N THR A 60 10.69 2.12 -7.89
CA THR A 60 10.97 3.30 -8.69
C THR A 60 9.69 4.02 -9.10
N ASN A 61 8.61 3.29 -9.42
CA ASN A 61 7.32 3.85 -9.86
C ASN A 61 6.22 3.85 -8.78
N CYS A 62 6.56 4.13 -7.53
CA CYS A 62 5.54 4.39 -6.51
C CYS A 62 4.93 5.78 -6.73
N SER A 63 3.67 5.83 -7.17
CA SER A 63 2.89 7.07 -7.18
C SER A 63 2.69 7.54 -5.74
N GLN A 64 2.96 8.82 -5.47
CA GLN A 64 2.70 9.41 -4.16
C GLN A 64 1.43 10.26 -4.22
N LEU A 65 0.38 9.79 -3.56
CA LEU A 65 -0.87 10.53 -3.45
C LEU A 65 -1.02 11.16 -2.07
N LYS A 66 -1.66 12.33 -2.03
CA LYS A 66 -2.08 12.95 -0.76
C LYS A 66 -3.29 12.19 -0.26
N MET A 67 -3.10 11.41 0.80
CA MET A 67 -4.18 10.69 1.47
C MET A 67 -4.36 11.24 2.88
N GLN A 68 -5.60 11.22 3.37
CA GLN A 68 -5.88 11.52 4.77
C GLN A 68 -5.34 10.38 5.65
N SER A 69 -4.70 10.74 6.76
CA SER A 69 -4.22 9.82 7.78
C SER A 69 -5.20 9.75 8.95
N ALA A 70 -5.03 8.76 9.82
CA ALA A 70 -5.91 8.51 10.97
C ALA A 70 -5.97 9.69 11.95
N ASP A 71 -4.95 10.56 11.94
CA ASP A 71 -4.88 11.82 12.70
C ASP A 71 -5.59 12.99 11.99
N GLY A 72 -6.30 12.74 10.90
CA GLY A 72 -7.05 13.73 10.13
C GLY A 72 -6.21 14.60 9.19
N LYS A 73 -4.87 14.45 9.20
CA LYS A 73 -3.94 15.22 8.37
C LYS A 73 -3.68 14.55 7.04
N TYR A 74 -3.41 15.35 6.01
CA TYR A 74 -3.05 14.83 4.68
C TYR A 74 -1.54 14.64 4.57
N TYR A 75 -1.12 13.44 4.22
CA TYR A 75 0.29 13.12 3.97
C TYR A 75 0.46 12.53 2.57
N LYS A 76 1.59 12.86 1.93
CA LYS A 76 2.02 12.12 0.73
C LYS A 76 2.36 10.70 1.16
N THR A 77 1.56 9.76 0.68
CA THR A 77 1.68 8.35 0.98
C THR A 77 2.00 7.62 -0.30
N ASP A 78 2.93 6.67 -0.23
CA ASP A 78 3.19 5.77 -1.36
C ASP A 78 1.93 4.93 -1.58
N VAL A 79 1.36 5.02 -2.78
CA VAL A 79 0.21 4.23 -3.22
C VAL A 79 0.61 3.30 -4.35
N ALA A 80 -0.13 2.20 -4.46
CA ALA A 80 0.01 1.25 -5.56
C ALA A 80 -1.39 0.91 -6.09
N ASP A 81 -1.48 0.66 -7.39
CA ASP A 81 -2.68 0.13 -8.00
C ASP A 81 -2.78 -1.40 -7.85
N THR A 82 -3.90 -1.98 -8.26
CA THR A 82 -4.13 -3.43 -8.17
C THR A 82 -3.10 -4.24 -8.98
N GLU A 83 -2.67 -3.73 -10.13
CA GLU A 83 -1.71 -4.42 -11.01
C GLU A 83 -0.31 -4.48 -10.37
N GLN A 84 0.09 -3.39 -9.72
CA GLN A 84 1.34 -3.29 -8.98
C GLN A 84 1.33 -4.14 -7.70
N LEU A 85 0.18 -4.28 -7.05
CA LEU A 85 0.02 -5.08 -5.84
C LEU A 85 -0.09 -6.59 -6.09
N LEU A 86 -0.80 -6.99 -7.16
CA LEU A 86 -1.12 -8.39 -7.48
C LEU A 86 -0.29 -8.92 -8.64
N ARG A 87 1.03 -8.70 -8.63
CA ARG A 87 1.91 -9.29 -9.65
C ARG A 87 1.61 -10.79 -9.81
N PRO A 88 1.30 -11.28 -11.02
CA PRO A 88 1.17 -12.70 -11.30
C PRO A 88 2.51 -13.44 -11.22
#